data_AF-A0A2V8CZK0-F1
#
_entry.id   AF-A0A2V8CZK0-F1
#
_cell.length_a   1.000
_cell.length_b   1.000
_cell.length_c   1.000
_cell.angle_alpha   90.00
_cell.angle_beta   90.00
_cell.angle_gamma   90.00
#
_symmetry.space_group_name_H-M   'P 1'
#
loop_
_entity.id
_entity.type
_entity.pdbx_description
1 polymer ?
#
loop_
_entity_poly.entity_id
_entity_poly.type
_entity_poly.pdbx_seq_one_letter_code
_entity_poly.pdbx_strand_id
1 'polypeptide(L)'
;MNVSPARQPSAFIPIAMSIAALITVLYHIAMSGIARETDEGAAAHIWQLLMAGQVPIVAFHAVKWLPRAPGTALRILAVQAGAALAALAPVYWLGW
;
A
#
# COMPACT_ATOMS: atom_id res chain seq x y z
N MET A 1 -6.26 -29.85 -0.33
CA MET A 1 -7.01 -28.70 0.24
C MET A 1 -6.93 -27.53 -0.74
N ASN A 2 -8.04 -27.12 -1.37
CA ASN A 2 -8.10 -25.93 -2.22
C ASN A 2 -8.11 -24.68 -1.34
N VAL A 3 -6.93 -24.19 -0.95
CA VAL A 3 -6.78 -22.92 -0.21
C VAL A 3 -7.11 -21.75 -1.14
N SER A 4 -8.09 -20.94 -0.75
CA SER A 4 -8.49 -19.76 -1.51
C SER A 4 -7.43 -18.64 -1.44
N PRO A 5 -7.03 -18.02 -2.56
CA PRO A 5 -6.11 -16.89 -2.58
C PRO A 5 -6.61 -15.69 -1.75
N ALA A 6 -7.93 -15.48 -1.68
CA ALA A 6 -8.54 -14.34 -1.01
C ALA A 6 -8.50 -14.42 0.52
N ARG A 7 -8.31 -15.62 1.08
CA ARG A 7 -8.25 -15.82 2.55
C ARG A 7 -6.83 -15.77 3.09
N GLN A 8 -5.84 -15.48 2.24
CA GLN A 8 -4.44 -15.45 2.63
C GLN A 8 -4.08 -14.09 3.22
N PRO A 9 -3.22 -14.04 4.26
CA PRO A 9 -2.69 -12.79 4.79
C PRO A 9 -2.11 -11.87 3.72
N SER A 10 -1.41 -12.43 2.73
CA SER A 10 -0.83 -11.66 1.63
C SER A 10 -1.86 -11.00 0.69
N ALA A 11 -3.15 -11.34 0.80
CA ALA A 11 -4.21 -10.66 0.07
C ALA A 11 -4.58 -9.31 0.70
N PHE A 12 -4.65 -9.24 2.04
CA PHE A 12 -5.16 -8.07 2.76
C PHE A 12 -4.09 -7.25 3.50
N ILE A 13 -2.94 -7.84 3.86
CA ILE A 13 -1.84 -7.10 4.51
C ILE A 13 -1.39 -5.90 3.66
N PRO A 14 -1.14 -6.02 2.34
CA PRO A 14 -0.76 -4.88 1.51
C PRO A 14 -1.81 -3.76 1.49
N ILE A 15 -3.10 -4.13 1.52
CA ILE A 15 -4.20 -3.17 1.57
C ILE A 15 -4.17 -2.39 2.89
N ALA A 16 -4.01 -3.10 4.02
CA ALA A 16 -3.89 -2.48 5.34
C ALA A 16 -2.66 -1.54 5.42
N MET A 17 -1.54 -1.93 4.82
CA MET A 17 -0.32 -1.11 4.77
C MET A 17 -0.54 0.17 3.95
N SER A 18 -1.19 0.07 2.78
CA SER A 18 -1.55 1.25 1.97
C SER A 18 -2.52 2.18 2.71
N ILE A 19 -3.51 1.64 3.43
CA ILE A 19 -4.44 2.44 4.25
C ILE A 19 -3.68 3.14 5.38
N ALA A 20 -2.79 2.42 6.09
CA ALA A 20 -1.97 3.02 7.14
C ALA A 20 -1.09 4.15 6.58
N ALA A 21 -0.47 3.95 5.41
CA ALA A 21 0.34 4.96 4.75
C ALA A 21 -0.49 6.21 4.41
N LEU A 22 -1.71 6.03 3.87
CA LEU A 22 -2.63 7.12 3.58
C LEU A 22 -3.03 7.88 4.85
N ILE A 23 -3.34 7.17 5.95
CA ILE A 23 -3.67 7.79 7.24
C ILE A 23 -2.47 8.60 7.76
N THR A 24 -1.24 8.07 7.65
CA THR A 24 -0.03 8.81 8.04
C THR A 24 0.09 10.12 7.29
N VAL A 25 -0.14 10.12 5.96
CA VAL A 25 -0.06 11.35 5.16
C VAL A 25 -1.17 12.33 5.53
N LEU A 26 -2.42 11.86 5.61
CA LEU A 26 -3.56 12.72 5.92
C LEU A 26 -3.46 13.33 7.32
N TYR A 27 -3.00 12.56 8.30
CA TYR A 27 -2.75 13.04 9.65
C TYR A 27 -1.69 14.14 9.67
N HIS A 28 -0.58 13.95 8.94
CA HIS A 28 0.46 14.97 8.82
C HIS A 28 -0.08 16.24 8.17
N ILE A 29 -0.80 16.13 7.05
CA ILE A 29 -1.42 17.28 6.37
C ILE A 29 -2.39 18.02 7.31
N ALA A 30 -3.19 17.30 8.10
CA ALA A 30 -4.16 17.90 9.01
C ALA A 30 -3.50 18.64 10.19
N MET A 31 -2.35 18.18 10.66
CA MET A 31 -1.65 18.74 11.82
C MET A 31 -0.63 19.83 11.45
N SER A 32 0.12 19.63 10.36
CA SER A 32 1.24 20.50 9.95
C SER A 32 0.90 21.38 8.74
N GLY A 33 -0.22 21.14 8.06
CA GLY A 33 -0.57 21.79 6.80
C GLY A 33 0.15 21.17 5.59
N ILE A 34 0.01 21.80 4.42
CA ILE A 34 0.61 21.36 3.14
C ILE A 34 2.00 22.03 2.93
N ALA A 35 2.52 22.74 3.94
CA ALA A 35 3.80 23.41 3.81
C ALA A 35 4.92 22.36 3.79
N ARG A 36 5.77 22.41 2.75
CA ARG A 36 6.96 21.54 2.63
C ARG A 36 7.89 21.79 3.81
N GLU A 37 8.05 20.77 4.65
CA GLU A 37 9.08 20.74 5.67
C GLU A 37 10.46 20.52 5.01
N THR A 38 11.49 21.22 5.49
CA THR A 38 12.87 21.11 4.97
C THR A 38 13.57 19.81 5.38
N ASP A 39 12.95 19.02 6.26
CA ASP A 39 13.45 17.73 6.74
C ASP A 39 12.44 16.63 6.35
N GLU A 40 12.95 15.46 5.96
CA GLU A 40 12.12 14.28 5.69
C GLU A 40 11.59 13.77 7.04
N GLY A 41 10.53 14.38 7.55
CA GLY A 41 9.99 14.10 8.87
C GLY A 41 9.66 12.62 9.10
N ALA A 42 9.48 12.20 10.35
CA ALA A 42 9.23 10.80 10.71
C ALA A 42 8.05 10.16 9.94
N ALA A 43 7.05 10.97 9.56
CA ALA A 43 5.93 10.53 8.76
C ALA A 43 6.33 10.09 7.33
N ALA A 44 7.27 10.78 6.69
CA ALA A 44 7.80 10.41 5.37
C ALA A 44 8.52 9.05 5.43
N HIS A 45 9.35 8.84 6.45
CA HIS A 45 10.04 7.58 6.69
C HIS A 45 9.06 6.41 6.96
N ILE A 46 8.01 6.64 7.76
CA ILE A 46 6.97 5.63 8.01
C ILE A 46 6.24 5.30 6.70
N TRP A 47 5.89 6.30 5.90
CA TRP A 47 5.26 6.10 4.60
C TRP A 47 6.17 5.30 3.65
N GLN A 48 7.46 5.63 3.57
CA GLN A 48 8.44 4.91 2.77
C GLN A 48 8.55 3.44 3.19
N LEU A 49 8.62 3.15 4.50
CA LEU A 49 8.70 1.79 5.03
C LEU A 49 7.42 0.99 4.71
N LEU A 50 6.25 1.61 4.82
CA LEU A 50 4.98 0.97 4.46
C LEU A 50 4.89 0.68 2.96
N MET A 51 5.28 1.65 2.11
CA MET A 51 5.27 1.48 0.67
C MET A 51 6.31 0.49 0.16
N ALA A 52 7.52 0.52 0.71
CA ALA A 52 8.59 -0.42 0.36
C ALA A 52 8.28 -1.83 0.89
N GLY A 53 7.77 -1.94 2.11
CA GLY A 53 7.48 -3.22 2.77
C GLY A 53 6.33 -4.00 2.13
N GLN A 54 5.35 -3.33 1.51
CA GLN A 54 4.26 -4.05 0.84
C GLN A 54 4.69 -4.69 -0.49
N VAL A 55 5.69 -4.14 -1.19
CA VAL A 55 6.19 -4.66 -2.48
C VAL A 55 6.56 -6.14 -2.43
N PRO A 56 7.40 -6.64 -1.50
CA PRO A 56 7.74 -8.06 -1.43
C PRO A 56 6.51 -8.94 -1.12
N ILE A 57 5.53 -8.44 -0.37
CA ILE A 57 4.30 -9.18 -0.04
C ILE A 57 3.40 -9.32 -1.28
N VAL A 58 3.23 -8.23 -2.04
CA VAL A 58 2.52 -8.23 -3.33
C VAL A 58 3.21 -9.16 -4.32
N ALA A 59 4.54 -9.09 -4.45
CA ALA A 59 5.33 -9.94 -5.32
C ALA A 59 5.18 -11.42 -4.95
N PHE A 60 5.25 -11.75 -3.66
CA PHE A 60 4.98 -13.10 -3.17
C PHE A 60 3.56 -13.57 -3.52
N HIS A 61 2.55 -12.73 -3.34
CA HIS A 61 1.17 -13.06 -3.69
C HIS A 61 1.04 -13.35 -5.20
N ALA A 62 1.63 -12.50 -6.04
CA ALA A 62 1.61 -12.66 -7.49
C ALA A 62 2.27 -13.99 -7.91
N VAL A 63 3.52 -14.24 -7.50
CA VAL A 63 4.26 -15.46 -7.87
C VAL A 63 3.53 -16.72 -7.39
N LYS A 64 2.97 -16.69 -6.18
CA LYS A 64 2.31 -17.86 -5.58
C LYS A 64 0.96 -18.17 -6.22
N TRP A 65 0.18 -17.14 -6.59
CA TRP A 65 -1.25 -17.31 -6.90
C TRP A 65 -1.63 -17.06 -8.37
N LEU A 66 -0.85 -16.31 -9.16
CA LEU A 66 -1.11 -16.17 -10.60
C LEU A 66 -1.16 -17.52 -11.32
N PRO A 67 -0.20 -18.45 -11.11
CA PRO A 67 -0.21 -19.74 -11.80
C PRO A 67 -1.33 -20.69 -11.32
N ARG A 68 -1.86 -20.47 -10.10
CA ARG A 68 -2.80 -21.40 -9.46
C ARG A 68 -4.26 -20.97 -9.59
N ALA A 69 -4.52 -19.66 -9.56
CA ALA A 69 -5.86 -19.08 -9.57
C ALA A 69 -5.84 -17.67 -10.16
N PRO A 70 -5.55 -17.52 -11.47
CA PRO A 70 -5.23 -16.24 -12.10
C PRO A 70 -6.37 -15.21 -11.98
N GLY A 71 -7.63 -15.63 -12.15
CA GLY A 71 -8.76 -14.70 -12.07
C GLY A 71 -8.91 -14.04 -10.69
N THR A 72 -8.82 -14.83 -9.61
CA THR A 72 -8.89 -14.29 -8.24
C THR A 72 -7.63 -13.50 -7.88
N ALA A 73 -6.46 -13.99 -8.26
CA ALA A 73 -5.20 -13.31 -7.99
C ALA A 73 -5.13 -11.93 -8.67
N LEU A 74 -5.54 -11.83 -9.94
CA LEU A 74 -5.59 -10.56 -10.67
C LEU A 74 -6.53 -9.55 -10.02
N ARG A 75 -7.71 -9.98 -9.54
CA ARG A 75 -8.64 -9.09 -8.83
C ARG A 75 -8.02 -8.54 -7.54
N ILE A 76 -7.34 -9.39 -6.76
CA ILE A 76 -6.65 -8.96 -5.54
C ILE A 76 -5.52 -7.99 -5.86
N LEU A 77 -4.70 -8.28 -6.88
CA LEU A 77 -3.63 -7.39 -7.33
C LEU A 77 -4.17 -6.04 -7.82
N ALA A 78 -5.31 -6.03 -8.51
CA ALA A 78 -5.96 -4.78 -8.94
C ALA A 78 -6.39 -3.93 -7.74
N VAL A 79 -6.95 -4.55 -6.70
CA VAL A 79 -7.31 -3.85 -5.45
C VAL A 79 -6.07 -3.33 -4.72
N GLN A 80 -5.01 -4.14 -4.63
CA GLN A 80 -3.73 -3.73 -4.03
C GLN A 80 -3.11 -2.55 -4.79
N ALA A 81 -3.14 -2.58 -6.12
CA ALA A 81 -2.66 -1.49 -6.96
C ALA A 81 -3.50 -0.21 -6.75
N GLY A 82 -4.83 -0.31 -6.70
CA GLY A 82 -5.71 0.82 -6.43
C GLY A 82 -5.45 1.45 -5.05
N ALA A 83 -5.25 0.63 -4.01
CA ALA A 83 -4.91 1.11 -2.68
C ALA A 83 -3.54 1.80 -2.64
N ALA A 84 -2.52 1.24 -3.31
CA ALA A 84 -1.21 1.84 -3.41
C ALA A 84 -1.25 3.19 -4.14
N LEU A 85 -2.02 3.29 -5.24
CA LEU A 85 -2.22 4.55 -5.96
C LEU A 85 -2.90 5.60 -5.09
N ALA A 86 -3.91 5.21 -4.32
CA ALA A 86 -4.56 6.11 -3.35
C ALA A 86 -3.58 6.61 -2.29
N ALA A 87 -2.66 5.76 -1.80
CA ALA A 87 -1.63 6.14 -0.83
C ALA A 87 -0.51 7.02 -1.43
N LEU A 88 -0.29 6.94 -2.75
CA LEU A 88 0.68 7.77 -3.49
C LEU A 88 0.12 9.14 -3.87
N ALA A 89 -1.20 9.25 -4.09
CA ALA A 89 -1.83 10.48 -4.57
C ALA A 89 -1.50 11.72 -3.73
N PRO A 90 -1.51 11.69 -2.38
CA PRO A 90 -1.13 12.85 -1.58
C PRO A 90 0.32 13.29 -1.79
N VAL A 91 1.27 12.35 -1.89
CA VAL A 91 2.70 12.65 -2.09
C VAL A 91 2.91 13.36 -3.43
N TYR A 92 2.33 12.82 -4.53
CA TYR A 92 2.57 13.37 -5.87
C TYR A 92 1.73 14.59 -6.22
N TRP A 93 0.50 14.69 -5.72
CA TRP A 93 -0.41 15.78 -6.09
C TRP A 93 -0.47 16.91 -5.08
N LEU A 94 -0.30 16.61 -3.79
CA LEU A 94 -0.34 17.64 -2.75
C LEU A 94 1.06 18.12 -2.37
N GLY A 95 2.12 17.47 -2.89
CA GLY A 95 3.50 17.92 -2.72
C GLY A 95 3.98 17.84 -1.27
N TRP A 96 3.38 16.94 -0.50
CA TRP A 96 3.84 16.54 0.83
C TRP A 96 5.29 16.06 0.77
#